data_AF-A0A0R1VBI0-F1
#
_entry.id   AF-A0A0R1VBI0-F1
#
_cell.length_a   1.000
_cell.length_b   1.000
_cell.length_c   1.000
_cell.angle_alpha   90.00
_cell.angle_beta   90.00
_cell.angle_gamma   90.00
#
_symmetry.space_group_name_H-M   'P 1'
#
loop_
_entity.id
_entity.type
_entity.pdbx_description
1 polymer ?
#
loop_
_entity_poly.entity_id
_entity_poly.type
_entity_poly.pdbx_seq_one_letter_code
_entity_poly.pdbx_strand_id
1 'polypeptide(L)' 'MLAIVIYALMSWFPNAYGTAFGRFLGRIVEPFERLFNFASIGMISFAPVVALIVLTFVQGGISYVGRLLIEFAYGY' A
#
# COMPACT_ATOMS: atom_id res chain seq x y z
N MET A 1 2.17 0.92 -4.60
CA MET A 1 2.18 -0.56 -4.62
C MET A 1 3.57 -1.11 -4.29
N LEU A 2 4.60 -0.81 -5.09
CA LEU A 2 5.97 -1.31 -4.85
C LEU A 2 6.54 -0.96 -3.47
N ALA A 3 6.28 0.24 -2.95
CA ALA A 3 6.73 0.63 -1.61
C ALA A 3 6.25 -0.35 -0.51
N ILE A 4 4.99 -0.80 -0.58
CA ILE A 4 4.42 -1.78 0.35
C ILE A 4 5.11 -3.13 0.18
N VAL A 5 5.30 -3.59 -1.06
CA VAL A 5 6.00 -4.86 -1.35
C VAL A 5 7.43 -4.83 -0.81
N ILE A 6 8.19 -3.76 -1.09
CA ILE A 6 9.57 -3.60 -0.63
C ILE A 6 9.61 -3.55 0.89
N TYR A 7 8.75 -2.76 1.53
CA TYR A 7 8.70 -2.64 2.99
C TYR A 7 8.28 -3.96 3.68
N ALA A 8 7.40 -4.75 3.07
CA ALA A 8 7.04 -6.09 3.54
C ALA A 8 8.22 -7.07 3.40
N LEU A 9 8.92 -7.08 2.25
CA LEU A 9 10.10 -7.92 2.05
C LEU A 9 11.26 -7.57 3.01
N MET A 10 11.35 -6.31 3.44
CA MET A 10 12.32 -5.88 4.46
C MET A 10 12.13 -6.61 5.80
N SER A 11 10.95 -7.19 6.09
CA SER A 11 10.75 -7.99 7.31
C SER A 11 11.59 -9.28 7.33
N TRP A 12 12.09 -9.72 6.17
CA TRP A 12 12.92 -10.92 6.04
C TRP A 12 14.42 -10.64 6.15
N PHE A 13 14.83 -9.36 6.08
CA PHE A 13 16.22 -8.96 6.17
C PHE A 13 16.56 -8.41 7.57
N PRO A 14 17.65 -8.84 8.19
CA PRO A 14 18.04 -8.36 9.51
C PRO A 14 18.35 -6.85 9.47
N ASN A 15 17.82 -6.11 10.45
CA ASN A 15 18.04 -4.66 10.63
C ASN A 15 17.62 -3.77 9.44
N ALA A 16 16.79 -4.27 8.52
CA ALA A 16 16.38 -3.53 7.33
C ALA A 16 15.59 -2.25 7.68
N TYR A 17 14.66 -2.33 8.64
CA TYR A 17 13.89 -1.17 9.13
C TYR A 17 14.76 -0.09 9.79
N GLY A 18 15.91 -0.48 10.34
CA GLY A 18 16.87 0.43 10.98
C GLY A 18 17.71 1.26 10.00
N THR A 19 17.62 1.01 8.69
CA THR A 19 18.32 1.79 7.67
C THR A 19 17.63 3.14 7.40
N ALA A 20 18.35 4.11 6.82
CA ALA A 20 17.75 5.38 6.42
C ALA A 20 16.60 5.18 5.41
N PHE A 21 16.77 4.24 4.48
CA PHE A 21 15.76 3.85 3.51
C PHE A 21 14.56 3.16 4.18
N GLY A 22 14.78 2.25 5.12
CA GLY A 22 13.72 1.58 5.89
C GLY A 22 12.88 2.55 6.69
N ARG A 23 13.51 3.50 7.40
CA ARG A 23 12.79 4.57 8.11
C ARG A 23 12.00 5.47 7.17
N PHE A 24 12.54 5.77 5.99
CA PHE A 24 11.85 6.56 4.98
C PHE A 24 10.61 5.84 4.46
N LEU A 25 10.74 4.57 4.07
CA LEU A 25 9.59 3.75 3.63
C LEU A 25 8.56 3.59 4.75
N GLY A 26 8.98 3.35 5.99
CA GLY A 26 8.09 3.20 7.13
C GLY A 26 7.18 4.40 7.33
N ARG A 27 7.69 5.63 7.17
CA ARG A 27 6.88 6.85 7.26
C ARG A 27 5.75 6.93 6.23
N ILE A 28 5.90 6.27 5.08
CA ILE A 28 4.91 6.28 4.00
C ILE A 28 3.99 5.06 4.10
N VAL A 29 4.55 3.89 4.39
CA VAL A 29 3.84 2.61 4.35
C VAL A 29 3.09 2.35 5.66
N GLU A 30 3.70 2.59 6.83
CA GLU A 30 3.09 2.29 8.13
C GLU A 30 1.75 3.01 8.37
N PRO A 31 1.57 4.29 8.03
CA PRO A 31 0.27 4.94 8.22
C PRO A 31 -0.87 4.22 7.49
N PHE A 32 -0.59 3.71 6.29
CA PHE A 32 -1.57 2.97 5.51
C PHE A 32 -1.75 1.54 6.02
N GLU A 33 -0.67 0.82 6.31
CA GLU A 33 -0.75 -0.55 6.85
C GLU A 33 -1.44 -0.62 8.21
N ARG A 34 -1.29 0.41 9.07
CA ARG A 34 -1.95 0.48 10.38
C ARG A 34 -3.47 0.42 10.30
N LEU A 35 -4.07 0.83 9.17
CA LEU A 35 -5.51 0.69 8.93
C LEU A 35 -5.95 -0.78 8.90
N PHE A 36 -5.01 -1.69 8.59
CA PHE A 36 -5.25 -3.12 8.41
C PHE A 36 -4.63 -3.97 9.52
N ASN A 37 -4.30 -3.38 10.68
CA ASN A 37 -3.77 -4.13 11.83
C ASN A 37 -4.71 -5.25 12.30
N PHE A 38 -6.02 -5.12 12.05
CA PHE A 38 -7.01 -6.16 12.33
C PHE A 38 -6.80 -7.44 11.50
N ALA A 39 -6.13 -7.35 10.35
CA ALA A 39 -5.84 -8.47 9.47
C ALA A 39 -4.60 -9.23 9.93
N SER A 40 -4.64 -9.73 11.17
CA SER A 40 -3.57 -10.52 11.78
C SER A 40 -4.13 -11.87 12.22
N ILE A 41 -3.40 -12.95 11.96
CA ILE A 41 -3.76 -14.30 12.43
C ILE A 41 -2.66 -14.77 13.39
N GLY A 42 -2.99 -14.86 14.66
CA GLY A 42 -2.01 -15.09 15.72
C GLY A 42 -0.95 -13.99 15.72
N MET A 43 0.32 -14.39 15.52
CA MET A 43 1.45 -13.46 15.48
C MET A 43 1.81 -12.96 14.07
N ILE A 44 1.14 -13.48 13.03
CA ILE A 44 1.46 -13.16 11.63
C ILE A 44 0.53 -12.06 11.15
N SER A 45 1.10 -10.93 10.74
CA SER A 45 0.36 -9.83 10.12
C SER A 45 0.16 -10.08 8.62
N PHE A 46 -1.09 -10.02 8.17
CA PHE A 46 -1.47 -9.96 6.76
C PHE A 46 -1.79 -8.54 6.30
N ALA A 47 -1.54 -7.53 7.15
CA ALA A 47 -1.77 -6.12 6.83
C ALA A 47 -1.13 -5.70 5.49
N PRO A 48 0.11 -6.11 5.13
CA PRO A 48 0.69 -5.76 3.83
C PRO A 48 -0.09 -6.34 2.64
N VAL A 49 -0.59 -7.57 2.76
CA VAL A 49 -1.38 -8.22 1.71
C VAL A 49 -2.71 -7.51 1.52
N VAL A 50 -3.41 -7.20 2.62
CA VAL A 50 -4.67 -6.45 2.57
C VAL A 50 -4.45 -5.05 2.01
N ALA A 51 -3.37 -4.37 2.41
CA ALA A 51 -2.98 -3.07 1.89
C ALA A 51 -2.78 -3.11 0.37
N LEU A 52 -2.14 -4.15 -0.17
CA LEU A 52 -1.97 -4.32 -1.62
C LEU A 52 -3.31 -4.53 -2.34
N ILE A 53 -4.20 -5.36 -1.78
CA ILE A 53 -5.54 -5.61 -2.35
C ILE A 53 -6.33 -4.30 -2.40
N VAL A 54 -6.42 -3.59 -1.27
CA VAL A 54 -7.14 -2.31 -1.19
C VAL A 54 -6.54 -1.29 -2.15
N LEU A 55 -5.21 -1.17 -2.21
CA LEU A 55 -4.56 -0.23 -3.10
C LEU A 55 -4.79 -0.56 -4.58
N THR A 56 -4.98 -1.84 -4.93
CA THR A 56 -5.36 -2.25 -6.29
C THR A 56 -6.75 -1.75 -6.65
N PHE A 57 -7.73 -1.91 -5.75
CA PHE A 57 -9.07 -1.38 -5.95
C PHE A 57 -9.09 0.15 -6.04
N VAL A 58 -8.32 0.83 -5.18
CA VAL A 58 -8.19 2.30 -5.20
C VAL A 58 -7.62 2.78 -6.54
N GLN A 59 -6.56 2.14 -7.06
CA GLN A 59 -5.99 2.50 -8.36
C GLN A 59 -7.01 2.31 -9.50
N GLY A 60 -7.76 1.21 -9.48
CA GLY A 60 -8.83 0.96 -10.44
C GLY A 60 -9.93 2.03 -10.38
N GLY A 61 -10.38 2.36 -9.16
CA GLY A 61 -11.39 3.38 -8.92
C GLY A 61 -10.95 4.77 -9.38
N ILE A 62 -9.72 5.18 -9.06
CA ILE A 62 -9.15 6.46 -9.51
C ILE A 62 -9.08 6.51 -11.04
N SER A 63 -8.64 5.43 -11.68
CA SER A 63 -8.55 5.36 -13.14
C SER A 63 -9.93 5.44 -13.81
N TYR A 64 -10.92 4.75 -13.23
CA TYR A 64 -12.30 4.79 -13.70
C TYR A 64 -12.91 6.19 -13.57
N VAL A 65 -12.80 6.81 -12.39
CA VAL A 65 -13.30 8.18 -12.17
C VAL A 65 -12.56 9.18 -13.05
N GLY A 66 -11.24 9.08 -13.17
CA GLY A 66 -10.45 9.92 -14.05
C GLY A 66 -10.91 9.83 -15.51
N ARG A 67 -11.19 8.61 -15.99
CA ARG A 67 -11.75 8.38 -17.33
C ARG A 67 -13.14 9.01 -17.48
N LEU A 68 -14.04 8.81 -16.53
CA LEU A 68 -15.37 9.44 -16.55
C LEU A 68 -15.29 10.96 -16.61
N LEU A 69 -14.39 11.57 -15.84
CA LEU A 69 -14.20 13.02 -15.81
C LEU A 69 -13.65 13.54 -17.15
N ILE A 70 -12.73 12.81 -17.77
CA ILE A 70 -12.19 13.14 -19.09
C ILE A 70 -13.30 13.02 -20.15
N GLU A 71 -14.03 11.90 -20.19
CA GLU A 71 -15.14 11.70 -21.14
C GLU A 71 -16.21 12.80 -20.98
N PHE A 72 -16.55 13.16 -19.75
CA PHE A 72 -17.44 14.30 -19.46
C PHE A 72 -16.89 15.63 -19.97
N ALA A 73 -15.59 15.90 -19.79
CA ALA A 73 -14.97 17.16 -20.15
C ALA A 73 -14.78 17.34 -21.67
N TYR A 74 -14.49 16.27 -22.41
CA TYR A 74 -14.23 16.33 -23.85
C TYR A 74 -15.48 16.07 -24.72
N GLY A 75 -16.60 15.68 -24.13
CA GLY A 75 -17.92 15.73 -24.78
C GLY A 75 -18.00 15.01 -26.14
N TYR A 76 -17.97 13.68 -26.11
CA TYR A 76 -18.73 12.83 -27.03
C TYR A 76 -19.72 12.00 -26.22
#